data_AF-A0A226DN93-F1
#
_entry.id   AF-A0A226DN93-F1
#
_cell.length_a   1.000
_cell.length_b   1.000
_cell.length_c   1.000
_cell.angle_alpha   90.00
_cell.angle_beta   90.00
_cell.angle_gamma   90.00
#
_symmetry.space_group_name_H-M   'P 1'
#
loop_
_entity.id
_entity.type
_entity.pdbx_description
1 polymer ?
#
loop_
_entity_poly.entity_id
_entity_poly.type
_entity_poly.pdbx_seq_one_letter_code
_entity_poly.pdbx_strand_id
1 'polypeptide(L)'
;MTEFYPSGSPLFTAVHSILSYCTVTAILPFTDVDIVPEHPILLYSLKHLESLPTFRGRKEFLLNNVTFLKRRQTQRFCWAYIFPKVLVNLFALTLSSLFPPRFESAYSTLIISITRTQSIYEDMEILSGNILSADINYLGDREFYLVTDDLRFYHLNRFEGQKVLASQRTVDKFGVRPIRALNQFGAFFEIRCNSEDRLECFRAIENIADAVGHKLNLFACIYAGCLSLGGARIGSKYQLTQKFRDIQNKYFAPPQKEIEWKLLAKEAESLDDFMAYVVLTDALKNMTIPPLGQIEYKKVFIYRGKYSGLGVSNTHQVILLGTRGYGFLSCYGINKKPYEFFTDPFDKYEWISIFLTILSLTLISYSLDLKSCDSVDVGIAGFSVLLEISVPLATKRCVPGKVKCLFWLWRSLTWRHVYELGDERFKIFLPLSPDDVQLEDFYLNGTKITNLLVFDFSMDMQKIAGHVVADLQRLLGYKRFAKALLDKLMGKCDKSAYLDDKENIKAILPYLNDNVNGTVFMEGGADEDFLVTRQEIRIEPTPRRNFVLIRVKLLTASGIFGWWEDWFAKTRPRKLFPYYDNWTKPKVDRLDKLDFGERFATILKIWGVCCGLCGAVGIMELSSADNFKKYTGKLLRG
;
A
#
# COMPACT_ATOMS: atom_id res chain seq x y z
N MET A 1 -43.33 24.34 22.18
CA MET A 1 -43.59 22.90 21.96
C MET A 1 -43.61 22.68 20.47
N THR A 2 -42.56 22.08 19.92
CA THR A 2 -42.48 21.73 18.50
C THR A 2 -43.18 20.39 18.30
N GLU A 3 -44.20 20.36 17.44
CA GLU A 3 -44.90 19.12 17.07
C GLU A 3 -43.93 18.14 16.41
N PHE A 4 -43.74 16.98 17.02
CA PHE A 4 -42.99 15.89 16.39
C PHE A 4 -43.92 15.09 15.47
N TYR A 5 -43.42 14.63 14.33
CA TYR A 5 -44.15 13.63 13.56
C TYR A 5 -44.35 12.38 14.41
N PRO A 6 -45.59 11.86 14.54
CA PRO A 6 -45.80 10.59 15.18
C PRO A 6 -45.04 9.53 14.38
N SER A 7 -44.26 8.72 15.07
CA SER A 7 -43.33 7.74 14.52
C SER A 7 -44.03 6.50 13.92
N GLY A 8 -45.37 6.48 13.94
CA GLY A 8 -46.22 5.61 13.12
C GLY A 8 -46.77 6.30 11.87
N SER A 9 -46.22 7.45 11.44
CA SER A 9 -46.71 8.15 10.26
C SER A 9 -46.60 7.27 9.00
N PRO A 10 -47.59 7.33 8.09
CA PRO A 10 -47.53 6.64 6.80
C PRO A 10 -46.23 6.94 6.03
N LEU A 11 -45.72 8.17 6.19
CA LEU A 11 -44.47 8.61 5.59
C LEU A 11 -43.26 7.81 6.08
N PHE A 12 -43.11 7.62 7.39
CA PHE A 12 -41.99 6.85 7.95
C PHE A 12 -41.99 5.42 7.40
N THR A 13 -43.16 4.78 7.35
CA THR A 13 -43.33 3.42 6.81
C THR A 13 -42.95 3.35 5.33
N ALA A 14 -43.38 4.33 4.54
CA ALA A 14 -43.05 4.43 3.12
C ALA A 14 -41.54 4.63 2.88
N VAL A 15 -40.91 5.54 3.61
CA VAL A 15 -39.45 5.78 3.54
C VAL A 15 -38.67 4.54 3.96
N HIS A 16 -39.05 3.91 5.07
CA HIS A 16 -38.44 2.65 5.52
C HIS A 16 -38.54 1.55 4.45
N SER A 17 -39.69 1.44 3.79
CA SER A 17 -39.90 0.44 2.75
C SER A 17 -39.07 0.69 1.49
N ILE A 18 -38.93 1.96 1.06
CA ILE A 18 -38.01 2.36 -0.03
C ILE A 18 -36.57 1.93 0.30
N LEU A 19 -36.17 2.04 1.57
CA LEU A 19 -34.82 1.72 2.05
C LEU A 19 -34.65 0.26 2.50
N SER A 20 -35.57 -0.63 2.14
CA SER A 20 -35.50 -2.06 2.50
C SER A 20 -34.26 -2.81 1.99
N TYR A 21 -33.46 -2.18 1.12
CA TYR A 21 -32.17 -2.66 0.62
C TYR A 21 -30.97 -2.22 1.47
N CYS A 22 -31.18 -1.31 2.44
CA CYS A 22 -30.18 -0.88 3.40
C CYS A 22 -30.37 -1.57 4.76
N THR A 23 -29.33 -1.52 5.60
CA THR A 23 -29.55 -1.67 7.04
C THR A 23 -30.08 -0.36 7.57
N VAL A 24 -31.34 -0.33 7.99
CA VAL A 24 -32.03 0.89 8.43
C VAL A 24 -31.95 1.03 9.94
N THR A 25 -31.52 2.21 10.39
CA THR A 25 -31.51 2.64 11.78
C THR A 25 -32.41 3.87 11.90
N ALA A 26 -33.47 3.79 12.69
CA ALA A 26 -34.31 4.94 13.00
C ALA A 26 -33.98 5.50 14.38
N ILE A 27 -33.80 6.81 14.43
CA ILE A 27 -33.43 7.54 15.64
C ILE A 27 -34.63 8.39 16.05
N LEU A 28 -35.34 7.94 17.09
CA LEU A 28 -36.62 8.49 17.50
C LEU A 28 -36.47 9.27 18.81
N PRO A 29 -37.19 10.39 19.00
CA PRO A 29 -37.17 11.15 20.25
C PRO A 29 -37.77 10.36 21.43
N PHE A 30 -38.63 9.38 21.15
CA PHE A 30 -39.35 8.57 22.15
C PHE A 30 -39.35 7.08 21.76
N THR A 31 -39.40 6.20 22.75
CA THR A 31 -39.38 4.73 22.58
C THR A 31 -40.77 4.11 22.42
N ASP A 32 -41.82 4.82 22.81
CA ASP A 32 -43.17 4.24 23.00
C ASP A 32 -43.98 4.22 21.70
N VAL A 33 -43.36 3.71 20.63
CA VAL A 33 -43.92 3.76 19.29
C VAL A 33 -44.17 2.34 18.81
N ASP A 34 -45.43 2.01 18.60
CA ASP A 34 -45.82 0.81 17.88
C ASP A 34 -45.51 0.99 16.39
N ILE A 35 -44.29 0.62 16.01
CA ILE A 35 -43.87 0.49 14.62
C ILE A 35 -43.89 -1.01 14.30
N VAL A 36 -44.65 -1.39 13.27
CA VAL A 36 -44.61 -2.74 12.70
C VAL A 36 -43.85 -2.66 11.38
N PRO A 37 -42.52 -2.78 11.39
CA PRO A 37 -41.73 -2.58 10.18
C PRO A 37 -41.84 -3.80 9.26
N GLU A 38 -41.95 -3.57 7.94
CA GLU A 38 -41.94 -4.65 6.93
C GLU A 38 -40.60 -5.43 6.88
N HIS A 39 -39.53 -4.85 7.43
CA HIS A 39 -38.15 -5.34 7.38
C HIS A 39 -37.42 -5.01 8.69
N PRO A 40 -36.31 -5.70 9.03
CA PRO A 40 -35.57 -5.41 10.25
C PRO A 40 -35.08 -3.95 10.30
N ILE A 41 -35.40 -3.27 11.39
CA ILE A 41 -34.97 -1.89 11.67
C ILE A 41 -34.32 -1.84 13.06
N LEU A 42 -33.25 -1.06 13.18
CA LEU A 42 -32.65 -0.74 14.47
C LEU A 42 -33.28 0.53 15.01
N LEU A 43 -33.87 0.47 16.20
CA LEU A 43 -34.49 1.64 16.85
C LEU A 43 -33.56 2.18 17.94
N TYR A 44 -33.27 3.47 17.88
CA TYR A 44 -32.50 4.19 18.90
C TYR A 44 -33.27 5.37 19.45
N SER A 45 -33.20 5.56 20.77
CA SER A 45 -33.72 6.78 21.40
C SER A 45 -32.71 7.92 21.27
N LEU A 46 -33.17 9.10 20.84
CA LEU A 46 -32.35 10.30 20.74
C LEU A 46 -31.75 10.71 22.09
N LYS A 47 -32.49 10.51 23.19
CA LYS A 47 -31.99 10.78 24.55
C LYS A 47 -30.76 9.94 24.89
N HIS A 48 -30.72 8.69 24.41
CA HIS A 48 -29.57 7.82 24.62
C HIS A 48 -28.36 8.30 23.80
N LEU A 49 -28.60 8.79 22.59
CA LEU A 49 -27.55 9.34 21.72
C LEU A 49 -26.87 10.58 22.30
N GLU A 50 -27.62 11.47 22.94
CA GLU A 50 -27.05 12.65 23.62
C GLU A 50 -26.15 12.27 24.79
N SER A 51 -26.39 11.11 25.41
CA SER A 51 -25.56 10.58 26.50
C SER A 51 -24.30 9.82 26.03
N LEU A 52 -24.19 9.52 24.74
CA LEU A 52 -23.03 8.80 24.22
C LEU A 52 -21.79 9.71 24.25
N PRO A 53 -20.65 9.24 24.80
CA PRO A 53 -19.44 10.04 24.86
C PRO A 53 -18.98 10.41 23.43
N THR A 54 -18.66 11.69 23.23
CA THR A 54 -18.08 12.15 21.96
C THR A 54 -16.77 11.40 21.69
N PHE A 55 -16.67 10.83 20.50
CA PHE A 55 -15.64 9.86 20.16
C PHE A 55 -14.24 10.49 20.10
N ARG A 56 -13.40 10.22 21.11
CA ARG A 56 -11.93 10.44 21.08
C ARG A 56 -11.19 9.13 21.33
N GLY A 57 -11.25 8.17 20.40
CA GLY A 57 -10.42 6.95 20.44
C GLY A 57 -11.04 5.76 19.70
N ARG A 58 -10.23 4.76 19.29
CA ARG A 58 -10.71 3.52 18.66
C ARG A 58 -11.48 2.68 19.69
N LYS A 59 -12.81 2.83 19.76
CA LYS A 59 -13.68 1.81 20.35
C LYS A 59 -14.50 1.14 19.25
N GLU A 60 -14.73 -0.14 19.45
CA GLU A 60 -15.48 -1.04 18.58
C GLU A 60 -16.87 -0.46 18.26
N PHE A 61 -17.30 -0.67 17.01
CA PHE A 61 -18.63 -0.32 16.53
C PHE A 61 -19.69 -0.99 17.43
N LEU A 62 -20.69 -0.23 17.90
CA LEU A 62 -21.50 -0.53 19.08
C LEU A 62 -22.61 -1.59 18.85
N LEU A 63 -22.38 -2.53 17.92
CA LEU A 63 -23.25 -3.69 17.66
C LEU A 63 -22.54 -4.98 18.11
N ASN A 64 -22.08 -5.01 19.36
CA ASN A 64 -21.57 -6.24 19.93
C ASN A 64 -22.75 -7.19 20.21
N ASN A 65 -22.63 -8.46 19.80
CA ASN A 65 -23.65 -9.51 19.94
C ASN A 65 -24.93 -9.36 19.10
N VAL A 66 -24.88 -8.66 17.96
CA VAL A 66 -26.00 -8.67 17.00
C VAL A 66 -25.69 -9.64 15.85
N THR A 67 -26.37 -10.78 15.82
CA THR A 67 -26.32 -11.72 14.70
C THR A 67 -27.22 -11.22 13.56
N PHE A 68 -26.61 -10.65 12.53
CA PHE A 68 -27.30 -10.40 11.28
C PHE A 68 -27.45 -11.70 10.49
N LEU A 69 -28.68 -12.16 10.28
CA LEU A 69 -28.96 -13.15 9.25
C LEU A 69 -28.72 -12.47 7.90
N LYS A 70 -27.52 -12.70 7.34
CA LYS A 70 -27.08 -12.13 6.08
C LYS A 70 -28.07 -12.52 4.97
N ARG A 71 -29.01 -11.62 4.64
CA ARG A 71 -29.83 -11.71 3.43
C ARG A 71 -28.86 -11.89 2.25
N ARG A 72 -29.19 -12.75 1.29
CA ARG A 72 -28.38 -12.98 0.07
C ARG A 72 -28.09 -11.61 -0.55
N GLN A 73 -26.88 -11.09 -0.33
CA GLN A 73 -26.59 -9.67 -0.55
C GLN A 73 -26.87 -9.34 -2.02
N THR A 74 -27.75 -8.38 -2.25
CA THR A 74 -27.80 -7.66 -3.52
C THR A 74 -26.42 -7.03 -3.76
N GLN A 75 -26.02 -6.85 -5.03
CA GLN A 75 -24.72 -6.25 -5.38
C GLN A 75 -24.47 -4.89 -4.72
N ARG A 76 -25.51 -4.24 -4.20
CA ARG A 76 -25.45 -2.95 -3.52
C ARG A 76 -26.02 -3.09 -2.12
N PHE A 77 -25.20 -2.78 -1.12
CA PHE A 77 -25.56 -2.70 0.29
C PHE A 77 -25.29 -1.26 0.76
N CYS A 78 -26.11 -0.77 1.68
CA CYS A 78 -26.03 0.58 2.24
C CYS A 78 -26.43 0.59 3.72
N TRP A 79 -26.02 1.64 4.41
CA TRP A 79 -26.56 2.02 5.72
C TRP A 79 -27.54 3.17 5.52
N ALA A 80 -28.67 3.16 6.22
CA ALA A 80 -29.64 4.25 6.19
C ALA A 80 -30.01 4.68 7.61
N TYR A 81 -29.94 5.97 7.89
CA TYR A 81 -30.27 6.57 9.18
C TYR A 81 -31.44 7.53 8.99
N ILE A 82 -32.58 7.20 9.59
CA ILE A 82 -33.81 8.00 9.47
C ILE A 82 -33.99 8.82 10.75
N PHE A 83 -34.11 10.13 10.57
CA PHE A 83 -34.40 11.11 11.61
C PHE A 83 -35.80 11.70 11.38
N PRO A 84 -36.66 11.80 12.42
CA PRO A 84 -38.01 12.34 12.27
C PRO A 84 -38.03 13.87 12.10
N LYS A 85 -36.89 14.54 12.27
CA LYS A 85 -36.69 15.96 12.06
C LYS A 85 -35.23 16.26 11.74
N VAL A 86 -34.97 17.36 11.04
CA VAL A 86 -33.60 17.89 10.87
C VAL A 86 -32.98 18.21 12.22
N LEU A 87 -31.79 17.65 12.46
CA LEU A 87 -31.03 17.86 13.68
C LEU A 87 -30.04 19.01 13.52
N VAL A 88 -30.09 19.94 14.47
CA VAL A 88 -29.17 21.10 14.53
C VAL A 88 -27.72 20.67 14.76
N ASN A 89 -27.47 19.50 15.35
CA ASN A 89 -26.13 18.99 15.61
C ASN A 89 -25.84 17.64 14.94
N LEU A 90 -26.31 17.49 13.70
CA LEU A 90 -26.14 16.26 12.91
C LEU A 90 -24.67 15.87 12.76
N PHE A 91 -23.76 16.83 12.60
CA PHE A 91 -22.33 16.57 12.46
C PHE A 91 -21.75 15.83 13.67
N ALA A 92 -22.03 16.26 14.90
CA ALA A 92 -21.55 15.58 16.10
C ALA A 92 -22.04 14.11 16.17
N LEU A 93 -23.28 13.87 15.74
CA LEU A 93 -23.85 12.52 15.67
C LEU A 93 -23.14 11.66 14.63
N THR A 94 -22.77 12.19 13.47
CA THR A 94 -22.00 11.42 12.45
C THR A 94 -20.63 10.93 12.94
N LEU A 95 -20.12 11.51 14.02
CA LEU A 95 -18.88 11.11 14.69
C LEU A 95 -19.10 10.06 15.79
N SER A 96 -20.36 9.74 16.13
CA SER A 96 -20.68 8.71 17.12
C SER A 96 -20.44 7.30 16.58
N SER A 97 -20.29 6.34 17.49
CA SER A 97 -20.17 4.91 17.21
C SER A 97 -21.43 4.28 16.61
N LEU A 98 -22.52 5.04 16.52
CA LEU A 98 -23.75 4.59 15.86
C LEU A 98 -23.56 4.48 14.35
N PHE A 99 -22.68 5.30 13.78
CA PHE A 99 -22.34 5.25 12.37
C PHE A 99 -21.18 4.29 12.16
N PRO A 100 -21.16 3.53 11.04
CA PRO A 100 -19.98 2.77 10.69
C PRO A 100 -18.77 3.71 10.69
N PRO A 101 -17.60 3.22 11.15
CA PRO A 101 -16.41 4.06 11.20
C PRO A 101 -16.21 4.73 9.84
N ARG A 102 -16.00 6.05 9.86
CA ARG A 102 -15.92 6.97 8.69
C ARG A 102 -15.06 6.48 7.53
N PHE A 103 -14.21 5.55 7.87
CA PHE A 103 -12.99 5.13 7.28
C PHE A 103 -13.11 3.64 6.89
N GLU A 104 -13.95 2.86 7.55
CA GLU A 104 -14.08 1.41 7.32
C GLU A 104 -15.35 1.04 6.56
N SER A 105 -16.28 1.99 6.37
CA SER A 105 -17.48 1.72 5.59
C SER A 105 -17.13 1.62 4.11
N ALA A 106 -17.08 0.40 3.58
CA ALA A 106 -17.04 0.14 2.14
C ALA A 106 -18.35 0.52 1.42
N TYR A 107 -19.37 0.94 2.18
CA TYR A 107 -20.73 1.11 1.71
C TYR A 107 -21.24 2.53 2.01
N SER A 108 -22.15 3.00 1.18
CA SER A 108 -22.75 4.31 1.34
C SER A 108 -23.60 4.40 2.59
N THR A 109 -23.56 5.57 3.23
CA THR A 109 -24.40 5.88 4.38
C THR A 109 -25.38 6.98 4.03
N LEU A 110 -26.67 6.66 3.97
CA LEU A 110 -27.75 7.59 3.71
C LEU A 110 -28.23 8.17 5.03
N ILE A 111 -28.21 9.49 5.17
CA ILE A 111 -28.71 10.21 6.33
C ILE A 111 -29.95 10.97 5.87
N ILE A 112 -31.11 10.56 6.35
CA ILE A 112 -32.41 11.01 5.87
C ILE A 112 -33.15 11.68 7.01
N SER A 113 -33.53 12.93 6.83
CA SER A 113 -34.39 13.63 7.79
C SER A 113 -35.77 13.88 7.19
N ILE A 114 -36.81 13.57 7.95
CA ILE A 114 -38.20 13.84 7.60
C ILE A 114 -38.52 15.31 7.88
N THR A 115 -39.21 15.96 6.95
CA THR A 115 -39.64 17.37 7.07
C THR A 115 -41.04 17.57 6.49
N ARG A 116 -41.66 18.73 6.75
CA ARG A 116 -42.91 19.16 6.10
C ARG A 116 -42.56 19.83 4.78
N THR A 117 -43.40 19.66 3.76
CA THR A 117 -43.22 20.36 2.46
C THR A 117 -43.02 21.87 2.61
N GLN A 118 -43.71 22.51 3.56
CA GLN A 118 -43.63 23.96 3.79
C GLN A 118 -42.28 24.43 4.39
N SER A 119 -41.57 23.56 5.11
CA SER A 119 -40.31 23.90 5.80
C SER A 119 -39.06 23.45 5.05
N ILE A 120 -39.19 22.85 3.86
CA ILE A 120 -38.09 22.20 3.16
C ILE A 120 -36.88 23.11 2.92
N TYR A 121 -37.11 24.38 2.57
CA TYR A 121 -36.04 25.33 2.28
C TYR A 121 -35.27 25.77 3.54
N GLU A 122 -36.00 26.05 4.62
CA GLU A 122 -35.42 26.41 5.93
C GLU A 122 -34.61 25.23 6.48
N ASP A 123 -35.19 24.03 6.46
CA ASP A 123 -34.54 22.81 6.91
C ASP A 123 -33.33 22.44 6.05
N MET A 124 -33.37 22.70 4.74
CA MET A 124 -32.22 22.55 3.85
C MET A 124 -31.11 23.53 4.19
N GLU A 125 -31.44 24.78 4.49
CA GLU A 125 -30.45 25.79 4.87
C GLU A 125 -29.76 25.42 6.19
N ILE A 126 -30.52 24.95 7.18
CA ILE A 126 -29.99 24.45 8.44
C ILE A 126 -29.07 23.25 8.20
N LEU A 127 -29.54 22.26 7.43
CA LEU A 127 -28.75 21.08 7.10
C LEU A 127 -27.46 21.46 6.34
N SER A 128 -27.57 22.35 5.37
CA SER A 128 -26.46 22.88 4.59
C SER A 128 -25.44 23.59 5.47
N GLY A 129 -25.85 24.48 6.36
CA GLY A 129 -24.95 25.16 7.30
C GLY A 129 -24.19 24.18 8.22
N ASN A 130 -24.88 23.14 8.70
CA ASN A 130 -24.29 22.12 9.56
C ASN A 130 -23.32 21.20 8.83
N ILE A 131 -23.62 20.82 7.58
CA ILE A 131 -22.82 19.88 6.80
C ILE A 131 -21.68 20.56 6.05
N LEU A 132 -21.90 21.74 5.47
CA LEU A 132 -20.87 22.47 4.71
C LEU A 132 -19.78 23.10 5.59
N SER A 133 -20.04 23.23 6.90
CA SER A 133 -19.02 23.63 7.89
C SER A 133 -18.11 22.47 8.31
N ALA A 134 -18.52 21.23 8.05
CA ALA A 134 -17.73 20.04 8.32
C ALA A 134 -16.57 19.86 7.33
N ASP A 135 -15.55 19.12 7.76
CA ASP A 135 -14.51 18.64 6.84
C ASP A 135 -15.10 17.59 5.90
N ILE A 136 -14.98 17.81 4.60
CA ILE A 136 -15.47 16.90 3.57
C ILE A 136 -14.80 15.51 3.71
N ASN A 137 -13.56 15.46 4.19
CA ASN A 137 -12.85 14.22 4.47
C ASN A 137 -13.45 13.45 5.65
N TYR A 138 -14.18 14.13 6.56
CA TYR A 138 -14.91 13.47 7.64
C TYR A 138 -16.27 12.94 7.21
N LEU A 139 -16.86 13.50 6.15
CA LEU A 139 -18.15 13.04 5.65
C LEU A 139 -18.03 11.66 4.99
N GLY A 140 -16.95 11.41 4.24
CA GLY A 140 -16.72 10.13 3.55
C GLY A 140 -17.88 9.80 2.60
N ASP A 141 -18.38 8.56 2.64
CA ASP A 141 -19.50 8.08 1.82
C ASP A 141 -20.90 8.43 2.37
N ARG A 142 -21.00 9.47 3.21
CA ARG A 142 -22.28 9.94 3.76
C ARG A 142 -22.99 10.86 2.77
N GLU A 143 -24.26 10.57 2.52
CA GLU A 143 -25.16 11.35 1.66
C GLU A 143 -26.36 11.82 2.49
N PHE A 144 -26.76 13.07 2.29
CA PHE A 144 -27.76 13.72 3.14
C PHE A 144 -29.02 14.03 2.33
N TYR A 145 -30.16 13.64 2.86
CA TYR A 145 -31.46 13.81 2.24
C TYR A 145 -32.46 14.41 3.22
N LEU A 146 -33.34 15.25 2.69
CA LEU A 146 -34.62 15.55 3.33
C LEU A 146 -35.74 14.84 2.58
N VAL A 147 -36.76 14.39 3.29
CA VAL A 147 -37.95 13.78 2.69
C VAL A 147 -39.21 14.44 3.20
N THR A 148 -40.10 14.81 2.27
CA THR A 148 -41.38 15.44 2.55
C THR A 148 -42.52 14.43 2.64
N ASP A 149 -43.67 14.90 3.12
CA ASP A 149 -44.92 14.15 3.26
C ASP A 149 -45.46 13.54 1.97
N ASP A 150 -45.10 14.10 0.82
CA ASP A 150 -45.45 13.58 -0.50
C ASP A 150 -44.34 12.73 -1.15
N LEU A 151 -43.42 12.18 -0.34
CA LEU A 151 -42.32 11.30 -0.77
C LEU A 151 -41.37 11.95 -1.79
N ARG A 152 -41.18 13.26 -1.73
CA ARG A 152 -40.09 13.91 -2.47
C ARG A 152 -38.83 13.90 -1.63
N PHE A 153 -37.77 13.33 -2.20
CA PHE A 153 -36.45 13.38 -1.60
C PHE A 153 -35.69 14.57 -2.16
N TYR A 154 -35.07 15.32 -1.27
CA TYR A 154 -34.19 16.43 -1.61
C TYR A 154 -32.79 16.05 -1.19
N HIS A 155 -31.92 15.76 -2.16
CA HIS A 155 -30.51 15.44 -1.94
C HIS A 155 -29.70 16.73 -1.76
N LEU A 156 -28.95 16.85 -0.66
CA LEU A 156 -28.06 18.00 -0.44
C LEU A 156 -26.79 17.87 -1.28
N ASN A 157 -26.54 18.86 -2.13
CA ASN A 157 -25.27 18.97 -2.82
C ASN A 157 -24.18 19.52 -1.87
N ARG A 158 -23.42 18.63 -1.25
CA ARG A 158 -22.32 19.03 -0.33
C ARG A 158 -21.20 19.87 -0.98
N PHE A 159 -21.15 19.96 -2.30
CA PHE A 159 -20.18 20.82 -3.00
C PHE A 159 -20.70 22.26 -3.16
N GLU A 160 -21.93 22.55 -2.75
CA GLU A 160 -22.52 23.91 -2.80
C GLU A 160 -21.69 24.94 -2.02
N GLY A 161 -21.12 24.54 -0.88
CA GLY A 161 -20.25 25.41 -0.08
C GLY A 161 -19.02 25.91 -0.85
N GLN A 162 -18.57 25.20 -1.88
CA GLN A 162 -17.48 25.65 -2.74
C GLN A 162 -17.92 26.80 -3.66
N LYS A 163 -19.19 26.89 -4.05
CA LYS A 163 -19.72 28.00 -4.85
C LYS A 163 -19.80 29.30 -4.08
N VAL A 164 -20.27 29.26 -2.84
CA VAL A 164 -20.41 30.45 -1.99
C VAL A 164 -19.03 31.10 -1.77
N LEU A 165 -17.98 30.29 -1.61
CA LEU A 165 -16.61 30.78 -1.54
C LEU A 165 -16.10 31.35 -2.87
N ALA A 166 -16.51 30.75 -3.99
CA ALA A 166 -16.15 31.25 -5.32
C ALA A 166 -16.84 32.60 -5.62
N SER A 167 -18.11 32.76 -5.24
CA SER A 167 -18.89 33.99 -5.48
C SER A 167 -18.47 35.15 -4.58
N GLN A 168 -18.17 34.91 -3.30
CA GLN A 168 -17.76 35.97 -2.36
C GLN A 168 -16.38 36.58 -2.67
N ARG A 169 -15.55 35.95 -3.52
CA ARG A 169 -14.21 36.45 -3.86
C ARG A 169 -14.09 37.07 -5.25
N THR A 170 -15.15 37.14 -6.06
CA THR A 170 -15.05 37.48 -7.49
C THR A 170 -15.91 38.67 -7.96
N VAL A 171 -16.06 39.71 -7.12
CA VAL A 171 -16.52 41.02 -7.64
C VAL A 171 -15.38 41.76 -8.38
N ASP A 172 -14.12 41.34 -8.27
CA ASP A 172 -12.99 42.00 -8.94
C ASP A 172 -12.51 41.29 -10.23
N LYS A 173 -12.93 41.86 -11.37
CA LYS A 173 -12.27 42.00 -12.69
C LYS A 173 -11.67 40.82 -13.47
N PHE A 174 -11.47 39.64 -12.90
CA PHE A 174 -10.87 38.52 -13.63
C PHE A 174 -11.91 37.42 -13.81
N GLY A 175 -12.51 37.32 -15.00
CA GLY A 175 -13.56 36.34 -15.29
C GLY A 175 -13.13 34.90 -15.03
N VAL A 176 -13.53 34.36 -13.87
CA VAL A 176 -13.12 33.04 -13.37
C VAL A 176 -14.17 31.98 -13.76
N ARG A 177 -13.78 30.93 -14.50
CA ARG A 177 -14.65 29.90 -15.11
C ARG A 177 -14.42 28.45 -14.61
N PRO A 178 -14.79 28.09 -13.36
CA PRO A 178 -15.32 26.77 -13.04
C PRO A 178 -16.82 26.86 -12.69
N ILE A 179 -17.38 28.07 -12.75
CA ILE A 179 -18.76 28.41 -12.41
C ILE A 179 -19.76 27.59 -13.23
N ARG A 180 -19.49 27.27 -14.50
CA ARG A 180 -20.48 26.57 -15.34
C ARG A 180 -20.80 25.16 -14.86
N ALA A 181 -19.79 24.36 -14.54
CA ALA A 181 -20.02 22.98 -14.08
C ALA A 181 -20.68 22.96 -12.71
N LEU A 182 -20.24 23.82 -11.79
CA LEU A 182 -20.87 23.95 -10.47
C LEU A 182 -22.31 24.48 -10.60
N ASN A 183 -22.57 25.48 -11.43
CA ASN A 183 -23.90 26.06 -11.63
C ASN A 183 -24.89 25.12 -12.31
N GLN A 184 -24.44 24.05 -12.97
CA GLN A 184 -25.36 23.01 -13.45
C GLN A 184 -26.05 22.27 -12.31
N PHE A 185 -25.46 22.29 -11.10
CA PHE A 185 -26.01 21.64 -9.94
C PHE A 185 -26.72 22.66 -9.05
N GLY A 186 -27.93 22.39 -8.58
CA GLY A 186 -28.52 23.20 -7.53
C GLY A 186 -27.81 22.99 -6.19
N ALA A 187 -28.21 23.76 -5.18
CA ALA A 187 -27.87 23.46 -3.78
C ALA A 187 -28.44 22.12 -3.33
N PHE A 188 -29.53 21.69 -3.97
CA PHE A 188 -30.17 20.40 -3.75
C PHE A 188 -30.81 19.87 -5.04
N PHE A 189 -31.08 18.56 -5.05
CA PHE A 189 -31.78 17.86 -6.14
C PHE A 189 -33.05 17.22 -5.64
N GLU A 190 -34.16 17.56 -6.29
CA GLU A 190 -35.46 16.92 -6.03
C GLU A 190 -35.54 15.59 -6.78
N ILE A 191 -35.98 14.55 -6.07
CA ILE A 191 -36.28 13.22 -6.57
C ILE A 191 -37.72 12.94 -6.19
N ARG A 192 -38.57 12.75 -7.20
CA ARG A 192 -39.97 12.38 -6.99
C ARG A 192 -40.08 10.87 -6.95
N CYS A 193 -40.56 10.34 -5.84
CA CYS A 193 -40.75 8.91 -5.70
C CYS A 193 -42.23 8.54 -5.77
N ASN A 194 -42.54 7.52 -6.56
CA ASN A 194 -43.83 6.85 -6.49
C ASN A 194 -43.77 5.77 -5.38
N SER A 195 -44.74 5.75 -4.48
CA SER A 195 -44.86 4.74 -3.43
C SER A 195 -45.03 3.31 -3.97
N GLU A 196 -45.52 3.17 -5.21
CA GLU A 196 -45.72 1.88 -5.88
C GLU A 196 -44.41 1.29 -6.42
N ASP A 197 -43.48 2.13 -6.92
CA ASP A 197 -42.18 1.69 -7.45
C ASP A 197 -41.03 2.05 -6.50
N ARG A 198 -41.01 1.34 -5.37
CA ARG A 198 -40.02 1.51 -4.29
C ARG A 198 -38.59 1.29 -4.78
N LEU A 199 -38.39 0.33 -5.70
CA LEU A 199 -37.06 -0.01 -6.21
C LEU A 199 -36.55 1.05 -7.19
N GLU A 200 -37.40 1.58 -8.07
CA GLU A 200 -37.04 2.69 -8.94
C GLU A 200 -36.68 3.93 -8.12
N CYS A 201 -37.47 4.27 -7.09
CA CYS A 201 -37.14 5.37 -6.18
C CYS A 201 -35.77 5.18 -5.51
N PHE A 202 -35.50 3.99 -4.95
CA PHE A 202 -34.20 3.70 -4.34
C PHE A 202 -33.05 3.85 -5.35
N ARG A 203 -33.22 3.35 -6.58
CA ARG A 203 -32.23 3.53 -7.66
C ARG A 203 -32.04 4.99 -8.02
N ALA A 204 -33.09 5.80 -8.04
CA ALA A 204 -33.00 7.23 -8.31
C ALA A 204 -32.19 7.96 -7.22
N ILE A 205 -32.42 7.62 -5.95
CA ILE A 205 -31.63 8.10 -4.80
C ILE A 205 -30.15 7.74 -4.98
N GLU A 206 -29.84 6.49 -5.32
CA GLU A 206 -28.45 6.10 -5.56
C GLU A 206 -27.83 6.80 -6.77
N ASN A 207 -28.56 6.89 -7.87
CA ASN A 207 -28.08 7.45 -9.12
C ASN A 207 -27.79 8.95 -8.99
N ILE A 208 -28.58 9.70 -8.22
CA ILE A 208 -28.29 11.13 -8.03
C ILE A 208 -27.01 11.33 -7.22
N ALA A 209 -26.81 10.58 -6.14
CA ALA A 209 -25.59 10.67 -5.34
C ALA A 209 -24.37 10.27 -6.17
N ASP A 210 -24.49 9.21 -6.97
CA ASP A 210 -23.47 8.77 -7.90
C ASP A 210 -23.18 9.82 -8.99
N ALA A 211 -24.20 10.49 -9.52
CA ALA A 211 -24.05 11.52 -10.53
C ALA A 211 -23.39 12.79 -9.98
N VAL A 212 -23.80 13.23 -8.78
CA VAL A 212 -23.19 14.37 -8.07
C VAL A 212 -21.74 14.04 -7.71
N GLY A 213 -21.48 12.87 -7.13
CA GLY A 213 -20.14 12.39 -6.82
C GLY A 213 -19.27 12.33 -8.07
N HIS A 214 -19.72 11.66 -9.13
CA HIS A 214 -18.94 11.50 -10.35
C HIS A 214 -18.60 12.84 -11.03
N LYS A 215 -19.53 13.80 -11.05
CA LYS A 215 -19.34 15.08 -11.72
C LYS A 215 -18.58 16.11 -10.89
N LEU A 216 -18.75 16.11 -9.57
CA LEU A 216 -18.21 17.18 -8.71
C LEU A 216 -17.00 16.76 -7.88
N ASN A 217 -16.85 15.47 -7.54
CA ASN A 217 -15.72 14.99 -6.74
C ASN A 217 -14.37 15.27 -7.42
N LEU A 218 -14.32 15.22 -8.76
CA LEU A 218 -13.11 15.52 -9.53
C LEU A 218 -12.53 16.92 -9.22
N PHE A 219 -13.36 17.91 -8.87
CA PHE A 219 -12.91 19.26 -8.53
C PHE A 219 -12.47 19.41 -7.07
N ALA A 220 -12.81 18.45 -6.22
CA ALA A 220 -12.41 18.44 -4.82
C ALA A 220 -11.09 17.69 -4.61
N CYS A 221 -10.60 16.94 -5.58
CA CYS A 221 -9.33 16.22 -5.45
C CYS A 221 -8.12 17.11 -5.74
N ILE A 222 -7.09 17.00 -4.89
CA ILE A 222 -5.79 17.65 -5.08
C ILE A 222 -4.65 16.67 -4.80
N TYR A 223 -3.56 16.79 -5.55
CA TYR A 223 -2.35 16.04 -5.24
C TYR A 223 -1.59 16.67 -4.07
N ALA A 224 -1.19 15.85 -3.11
CA ALA A 224 -0.48 16.29 -1.91
C ALA A 224 0.77 17.11 -2.23
N GLY A 225 1.54 16.68 -3.24
CA GLY A 225 2.77 17.37 -3.67
C GLY A 225 2.53 18.75 -4.27
N CYS A 226 1.29 19.06 -4.69
CA CYS A 226 0.95 20.42 -5.14
C CYS A 226 0.76 21.41 -3.98
N LEU A 227 0.76 20.93 -2.73
CA LEU A 227 0.56 21.76 -1.54
C LEU A 227 1.89 22.06 -0.86
N SER A 228 2.17 23.34 -0.60
CA SER A 228 3.25 23.76 0.29
C SER A 228 2.77 23.70 1.74
N LEU A 229 3.53 22.97 2.57
CA LEU A 229 3.41 23.01 4.02
C LEU A 229 3.95 24.35 4.51
N GLY A 230 3.10 25.38 4.47
CA GLY A 230 3.42 26.69 5.05
C GLY A 230 3.51 26.61 6.57
N GLY A 231 4.57 26.01 7.11
CA GLY A 231 5.04 26.05 8.49
C GLY A 231 4.07 25.70 9.62
N ALA A 232 2.83 25.26 9.36
CA ALA A 232 1.77 25.49 10.33
C ALA A 232 1.00 24.25 10.78
N ARG A 233 0.79 24.26 12.09
CA ARG A 233 -0.01 23.39 12.96
C ARG A 233 -1.40 23.08 12.38
N ILE A 234 -1.99 22.00 12.89
CA ILE A 234 -3.37 21.54 12.63
C ILE A 234 -4.34 22.74 12.58
N GLY A 235 -4.96 22.97 11.41
CA GLY A 235 -5.85 24.11 11.14
C GLY A 235 -5.29 25.16 10.18
N SER A 236 -4.04 24.99 9.74
CA SER A 236 -3.43 25.86 8.75
C SER A 236 -4.04 25.72 7.36
N LYS A 237 -4.07 26.84 6.65
CA LYS A 237 -4.49 26.90 5.25
C LYS A 237 -3.29 26.57 4.38
N TYR A 238 -3.49 25.71 3.39
CA TYR A 238 -2.43 25.30 2.48
C TYR A 238 -2.32 26.31 1.32
N GLN A 239 -1.10 26.49 0.83
CA GLN A 239 -0.86 27.23 -0.39
C GLN A 239 -0.44 26.26 -1.48
N LEU A 240 -0.94 26.46 -2.70
CA LEU A 240 -0.41 25.75 -3.85
C LEU A 240 1.04 26.15 -4.08
N THR A 241 1.90 25.17 -4.37
CA THR A 241 3.30 25.43 -4.72
C THR A 241 3.37 26.33 -5.95
N GLN A 242 4.36 27.22 -6.00
CA GLN A 242 4.54 28.13 -7.15
C GLN A 242 4.70 27.33 -8.45
N LYS A 243 5.47 26.25 -8.38
CA LYS A 243 5.67 25.33 -9.50
C LYS A 243 4.37 24.73 -10.05
N PHE A 244 3.48 24.26 -9.18
CA PHE A 244 2.17 23.75 -9.63
C PHE A 244 1.37 24.85 -10.35
N ARG A 245 1.39 26.08 -9.84
CA ARG A 245 0.72 27.22 -10.50
C ARG A 245 1.32 27.49 -11.87
N ASP A 246 2.64 27.48 -11.99
CA ASP A 246 3.34 27.71 -13.25
C ASP A 246 2.99 26.62 -14.28
N ILE A 247 3.01 25.35 -13.87
CA ILE A 247 2.61 24.22 -14.70
C ILE A 247 1.13 24.30 -15.09
N GLN A 248 0.23 24.59 -14.15
CA GLN A 248 -1.21 24.71 -14.42
C GLN A 248 -1.48 25.86 -15.41
N ASN A 249 -0.87 27.02 -15.20
CA ASN A 249 -1.01 28.17 -16.09
C ASN A 249 -0.45 27.88 -17.48
N LYS A 250 0.68 27.16 -17.56
CA LYS A 250 1.35 26.85 -18.82
C LYS A 250 0.61 25.80 -19.66
N TYR A 251 0.12 24.74 -19.03
CA TYR A 251 -0.38 23.55 -19.73
C TYR A 251 -1.90 23.37 -19.67
N PHE A 252 -2.58 23.95 -18.68
CA PHE A 252 -4.00 23.66 -18.41
C PHE A 252 -4.92 24.89 -18.49
N ALA A 253 -4.40 26.10 -18.30
CA ALA A 253 -5.18 27.33 -18.46
C ALA A 253 -5.58 27.67 -19.92
N PRO A 254 -4.78 27.38 -20.96
CA PRO A 254 -5.18 27.66 -22.34
C PRO A 254 -6.29 26.68 -22.80
N PRO A 255 -7.46 27.15 -23.27
CA PRO A 255 -8.60 26.29 -23.58
C PRO A 255 -8.43 25.38 -24.81
N GLN A 256 -7.31 25.47 -25.54
CA GLN A 256 -7.20 24.87 -26.88
C GLN A 256 -5.85 24.21 -27.22
N LYS A 257 -4.86 24.20 -26.33
CA LYS A 257 -3.58 23.53 -26.65
C LYS A 257 -3.61 22.07 -26.16
N GLU A 258 -3.30 21.15 -27.06
CA GLU A 258 -3.00 19.77 -26.68
C GLU A 258 -1.83 19.76 -25.68
N ILE A 259 -1.93 18.95 -24.62
CA ILE A 259 -0.90 18.91 -23.58
C ILE A 259 0.32 18.19 -24.16
N GLU A 260 1.43 18.91 -24.27
CA GLU A 260 2.71 18.33 -24.65
C GLU A 260 3.30 17.54 -23.47
N TRP A 261 2.81 16.31 -23.24
CA TRP A 261 3.18 15.46 -22.11
C TRP A 261 4.68 15.28 -21.93
N LYS A 262 5.45 15.27 -23.03
CA LYS A 262 6.92 15.20 -23.02
C LYS A 262 7.58 16.42 -22.36
N LEU A 263 7.03 17.62 -22.56
CA LEU A 263 7.54 18.83 -21.91
C LEU A 263 7.11 18.86 -20.43
N LEU A 264 5.85 18.52 -20.16
CA LEU A 264 5.34 18.43 -18.80
C LEU A 264 6.13 17.44 -17.95
N ALA A 265 6.47 16.25 -18.47
CA ALA A 265 7.26 15.26 -17.77
C ALA A 265 8.67 15.75 -17.39
N LYS A 266 9.28 16.60 -18.22
CA LYS A 266 10.58 17.22 -17.92
C LYS A 266 10.50 18.25 -16.79
N GLU A 267 9.35 18.90 -16.64
CA GLU A 267 9.11 19.92 -15.62
C GLU A 267 8.59 19.34 -14.29
N ALA A 268 7.87 18.21 -14.33
CA ALA A 268 7.43 17.49 -13.15
C ALA A 268 8.61 17.12 -12.25
N GLU A 269 8.40 17.04 -10.93
CA GLU A 269 9.47 16.68 -9.97
C GLU A 269 9.76 15.19 -10.02
N SER A 270 8.71 14.40 -9.86
CA SER A 270 8.76 12.95 -9.79
C SER A 270 7.74 12.32 -10.74
N LEU A 271 7.77 10.98 -10.83
CA LEU A 271 6.73 10.23 -11.53
C LEU A 271 5.35 10.49 -10.92
N ASP A 272 5.26 10.62 -9.59
CA ASP A 272 3.99 10.85 -8.90
C ASP A 272 3.40 12.24 -9.19
N ASP A 273 4.25 13.27 -9.24
CA ASP A 273 3.86 14.61 -9.67
C ASP A 273 3.37 14.58 -11.12
N PHE A 274 4.10 13.92 -12.03
CA PHE A 274 3.66 13.74 -13.41
C PHE A 274 2.32 13.01 -13.50
N MET A 275 2.17 11.88 -12.80
CA MET A 275 0.95 11.09 -12.79
C MET A 275 -0.22 11.85 -12.17
N ALA A 276 0.01 12.73 -11.21
CA ALA A 276 -1.02 13.61 -10.68
C ALA A 276 -1.62 14.50 -11.79
N TYR A 277 -0.81 15.08 -12.67
CA TYR A 277 -1.30 15.84 -13.81
C TYR A 277 -2.08 14.98 -14.81
N VAL A 278 -1.64 13.74 -15.06
CA VAL A 278 -2.33 12.76 -15.94
C VAL A 278 -3.68 12.32 -15.35
N VAL A 279 -3.74 12.10 -14.04
CA VAL A 279 -4.95 11.67 -13.34
C VAL A 279 -5.93 12.84 -13.18
N LEU A 280 -5.44 14.01 -12.82
CA LEU A 280 -6.28 15.19 -12.57
C LEU A 280 -6.50 16.05 -13.82
N THR A 281 -6.11 15.58 -15.01
CA THR A 281 -6.18 16.38 -16.26
C THR A 281 -7.54 17.03 -16.49
N ASP A 282 -8.62 16.27 -16.31
CA ASP A 282 -9.98 16.75 -16.58
C ASP A 282 -10.42 17.79 -15.55
N ALA A 283 -9.99 17.63 -14.30
CA ALA A 283 -10.20 18.60 -13.25
C ALA A 283 -9.39 19.87 -13.54
N LEU A 284 -8.10 19.73 -13.86
CA LEU A 284 -7.17 20.84 -14.07
C LEU A 284 -7.51 21.70 -15.28
N LYS A 285 -7.96 21.09 -16.40
CA LYS A 285 -8.41 21.84 -17.59
C LYS A 285 -9.63 22.73 -17.32
N ASN A 286 -10.44 22.36 -16.33
CA ASN A 286 -11.65 23.08 -15.93
C ASN A 286 -11.46 23.87 -14.63
N MET A 287 -10.27 23.79 -14.02
CA MET A 287 -9.96 24.43 -12.76
C MET A 287 -9.38 25.81 -13.01
N THR A 288 -9.86 26.79 -12.25
CA THR A 288 -9.20 28.09 -12.16
C THR A 288 -8.54 28.21 -10.80
N ILE A 289 -7.24 28.49 -10.80
CA ILE A 289 -6.51 28.70 -9.57
C ILE A 289 -6.61 30.19 -9.18
N PRO A 290 -7.22 30.55 -8.04
CA PRO A 290 -7.14 31.91 -7.52
C PRO A 290 -5.68 32.31 -7.23
N PRO A 291 -5.26 33.54 -7.59
CA PRO A 291 -3.85 33.97 -7.56
C PRO A 291 -3.20 33.88 -6.18
N LEU A 292 -3.98 34.10 -5.11
CA LEU A 292 -3.52 34.01 -3.71
C LEU A 292 -4.41 33.06 -2.88
N GLY A 293 -5.16 32.17 -3.54
CA GLY A 293 -6.14 31.35 -2.85
C GLY A 293 -5.48 30.36 -1.91
N GLN A 294 -5.74 30.56 -0.63
CA GLN A 294 -5.57 29.56 0.41
C GLN A 294 -6.57 28.42 0.17
N ILE A 295 -6.07 27.20 0.17
CA ILE A 295 -6.89 25.99 0.13
C ILE A 295 -7.19 25.57 1.57
N GLU A 296 -8.48 25.49 1.88
CA GLU A 296 -8.93 24.90 3.14
C GLU A 296 -8.89 23.38 2.99
N TYR A 297 -7.99 22.71 3.71
CA TYR A 297 -7.85 21.24 3.71
C TYR A 297 -9.18 20.53 3.92
N LYS A 298 -10.04 21.14 4.75
CA LYS A 298 -11.38 20.65 5.06
C LYS A 298 -12.32 20.54 3.86
N LYS A 299 -11.94 21.05 2.69
CA LYS A 299 -12.79 21.12 1.49
C LYS A 299 -12.22 20.37 0.30
N VAL A 300 -11.09 19.68 0.48
CA VAL A 300 -10.40 18.96 -0.59
C VAL A 300 -10.05 17.54 -0.14
N PHE A 301 -10.11 16.60 -1.08
CA PHE A 301 -9.62 15.23 -0.93
C PHE A 301 -8.18 15.15 -1.42
N ILE A 302 -7.33 14.42 -0.69
CA ILE A 302 -5.94 14.29 -1.08
C ILE A 302 -5.64 12.99 -1.82
N TYR A 303 -5.06 13.15 -3.00
CA TYR A 303 -4.34 12.12 -3.73
C TYR A 303 -2.87 12.17 -3.33
N ARG A 304 -2.29 11.05 -2.86
CA ARG A 304 -0.89 11.01 -2.38
C ARG A 304 0.09 10.34 -3.34
N GLY A 305 -0.36 9.93 -4.53
CA GLY A 305 0.52 9.24 -5.49
C GLY A 305 0.89 7.82 -5.03
N LYS A 306 1.94 7.27 -5.66
CA LYS A 306 2.59 6.03 -5.28
C LYS A 306 3.30 6.23 -3.94
N TYR A 307 2.93 5.40 -2.99
CA TYR A 307 3.47 5.39 -1.65
C TYR A 307 4.05 4.01 -1.37
N SER A 308 5.27 3.96 -0.84
CA SER A 308 5.84 2.73 -0.30
C SER A 308 5.58 2.76 1.19
N GLY A 309 4.73 1.85 1.68
CA GLY A 309 4.35 1.86 3.08
C GLY A 309 3.79 0.54 3.56
N LEU A 310 4.43 -0.06 4.56
CA LEU A 310 3.94 -1.23 5.28
C LEU A 310 2.72 -0.87 6.16
N GLY A 311 1.51 -0.75 5.62
CA GLY A 311 0.27 -0.71 6.40
C GLY A 311 0.14 0.51 7.32
N VAL A 312 -0.20 1.68 6.75
CA VAL A 312 -0.78 2.75 7.58
C VAL A 312 -2.22 2.35 7.85
N SER A 313 -2.60 2.26 9.12
CA SER A 313 -3.95 1.88 9.59
C SER A 313 -5.04 2.92 9.27
N ASN A 314 -4.78 3.81 8.32
CA ASN A 314 -5.72 4.84 7.93
C ASN A 314 -6.28 4.48 6.58
N THR A 315 -7.53 4.84 6.44
CA THR A 315 -8.50 4.33 5.48
C THR A 315 -8.47 5.07 4.18
N HIS A 316 -7.29 5.04 3.61
CA HIS A 316 -7.12 5.40 2.23
C HIS A 316 -7.77 4.30 1.40
N GLN A 317 -8.39 4.69 0.29
CA GLN A 317 -8.63 3.75 -0.77
C GLN A 317 -7.27 3.45 -1.39
N VAL A 318 -6.87 2.18 -1.33
CA VAL A 318 -5.56 1.71 -1.74
C VAL A 318 -5.68 0.95 -3.05
N ILE A 319 -4.85 1.30 -4.02
CA ILE A 319 -4.64 0.48 -5.23
C ILE A 319 -3.25 -0.15 -5.11
N LEU A 320 -3.22 -1.47 -4.98
CA LEU A 320 -1.97 -2.23 -5.00
C LEU A 320 -1.44 -2.22 -6.44
N LEU A 321 -0.26 -1.65 -6.64
CA LEU A 321 0.41 -1.64 -7.94
C LEU A 321 1.31 -2.87 -8.10
N GLY A 322 1.92 -3.31 -7.01
CA GLY A 322 2.84 -4.44 -7.00
C GLY A 322 3.69 -4.48 -5.75
N THR A 323 4.75 -5.26 -5.82
CA THR A 323 5.78 -5.38 -4.80
C THR A 323 7.09 -4.81 -5.33
N ARG A 324 7.88 -4.22 -4.44
CA ARG A 324 9.21 -3.73 -4.73
C ARG A 324 10.20 -4.44 -3.82
N GLY A 325 11.17 -5.12 -4.42
CA GLY A 325 12.29 -5.72 -3.69
C GLY A 325 13.42 -4.72 -3.50
N TYR A 326 14.03 -4.72 -2.32
CA TYR A 326 15.25 -3.97 -2.05
C TYR A 326 16.44 -4.92 -2.04
N GLY A 327 17.51 -4.50 -2.71
CA GLY A 327 18.79 -5.18 -2.66
C GLY A 327 19.77 -4.40 -1.79
N PHE A 328 20.86 -5.03 -1.38
CA PHE A 328 21.95 -4.31 -0.76
C PHE A 328 23.29 -4.63 -1.39
N LEU A 329 24.20 -3.67 -1.40
CA LEU A 329 25.60 -3.86 -1.75
C LEU A 329 26.42 -3.88 -0.48
N SER A 330 27.10 -4.99 -0.24
CA SER A 330 28.12 -5.07 0.80
C SER A 330 29.40 -5.65 0.21
N CYS A 331 30.52 -5.20 0.75
CA CYS A 331 31.81 -5.84 0.52
C CYS A 331 32.22 -6.68 1.76
N TYR A 332 31.47 -6.59 2.86
CA TYR A 332 31.83 -7.22 4.13
C TYR A 332 31.79 -8.74 3.99
N GLY A 333 32.78 -9.42 4.60
CA GLY A 333 32.95 -10.87 4.48
C GLY A 333 33.61 -11.31 3.17
N ILE A 334 33.83 -10.41 2.20
CA ILE A 334 34.46 -10.70 0.90
C ILE A 334 35.98 -10.53 0.98
N ASN A 335 36.60 -10.88 2.11
CA ASN A 335 38.05 -10.77 2.26
C ASN A 335 38.80 -11.69 1.28
N LYS A 336 40.01 -11.24 0.90
CA LYS A 336 40.87 -11.57 -0.25
C LYS A 336 41.13 -13.05 -0.61
N LYS A 337 40.53 -14.02 0.07
CA LYS A 337 40.55 -15.44 -0.29
C LYS A 337 39.10 -15.90 -0.48
N PRO A 338 38.52 -15.69 -1.67
CA PRO A 338 37.11 -16.01 -1.92
C PRO A 338 36.75 -17.46 -1.57
N TYR A 339 37.72 -18.37 -1.53
CA TYR A 339 37.50 -19.77 -1.19
C TYR A 339 37.29 -20.05 0.30
N GLU A 340 37.96 -19.34 1.23
CA GLU A 340 37.86 -19.65 2.68
C GLU A 340 36.42 -19.48 3.19
N PHE A 341 35.69 -18.46 2.72
CA PHE A 341 34.28 -18.24 3.10
C PHE A 341 33.33 -19.35 2.65
N PHE A 342 33.59 -19.99 1.48
CA PHE A 342 32.76 -21.08 0.97
C PHE A 342 33.23 -22.47 1.40
N THR A 343 34.50 -22.62 1.81
CA THR A 343 35.00 -23.84 2.46
C THR A 343 34.76 -23.85 3.97
N ASP A 344 34.54 -22.68 4.58
CA ASP A 344 34.32 -22.48 6.02
C ASP A 344 33.02 -21.67 6.32
N PRO A 345 31.86 -21.94 5.66
CA PRO A 345 30.61 -21.26 6.02
C PRO A 345 30.06 -21.76 7.37
N PHE A 346 30.57 -22.90 7.83
CA PHE A 346 30.22 -23.56 9.06
C PHE A 346 31.51 -23.93 9.78
N ASP A 347 31.57 -23.71 11.09
CA ASP A 347 32.72 -24.13 11.91
C ASP A 347 32.98 -25.63 11.68
N LYS A 348 34.23 -26.08 11.77
CA LYS A 348 34.60 -27.50 11.75
C LYS A 348 33.69 -28.34 12.65
N TYR A 349 33.26 -27.79 13.80
CA TYR A 349 32.32 -28.45 14.70
C TYR A 349 30.91 -28.62 14.14
N GLU A 350 30.43 -27.67 13.33
CA GLU A 350 29.13 -27.73 12.67
C GLU A 350 29.13 -28.75 11.53
N TRP A 351 30.20 -28.82 10.73
CA TRP A 351 30.36 -29.90 9.75
C TRP A 351 30.41 -31.28 10.39
N ILE A 352 31.15 -31.41 11.51
CA ILE A 352 31.18 -32.64 12.30
C ILE A 352 29.78 -32.96 12.84
N SER A 353 29.04 -31.96 13.34
CA SER A 353 27.68 -32.13 13.85
C SER A 353 26.70 -32.59 12.75
N ILE A 354 26.72 -31.95 11.58
CA ILE A 354 25.92 -32.34 10.40
C ILE A 354 26.24 -33.79 10.01
N PHE A 355 27.53 -34.13 9.91
CA PHE A 355 27.96 -35.49 9.57
C PHE A 355 27.52 -36.51 10.62
N LEU A 356 27.70 -36.23 11.91
CA LEU A 356 27.26 -37.10 13.02
C LEU A 356 25.73 -37.26 13.02
N THR A 357 25.01 -36.23 12.63
CA THR A 357 23.55 -36.25 12.53
C THR A 357 23.10 -37.18 11.39
N ILE A 358 23.69 -37.06 10.20
CA ILE A 358 23.41 -37.99 9.08
C ILE A 358 23.80 -39.42 9.47
N LEU A 359 24.95 -39.60 10.11
CA LEU A 359 25.44 -40.90 10.56
C LEU A 359 24.48 -41.53 11.58
N SER A 360 24.01 -40.77 12.57
CA SER A 360 23.05 -41.25 13.57
C SER A 360 21.71 -41.62 12.94
N LEU A 361 21.19 -40.82 11.99
CA LEU A 361 19.98 -41.16 11.23
C LEU A 361 20.15 -42.44 10.42
N THR A 362 21.33 -42.65 9.84
CA THR A 362 21.67 -43.87 9.09
C THR A 362 21.73 -45.08 10.03
N LEU A 363 22.37 -44.95 11.20
CA LEU A 363 22.49 -46.00 12.20
C LEU A 363 21.14 -46.36 12.85
N ILE A 364 20.30 -45.37 13.13
CA ILE A 364 18.93 -45.58 13.65
C ILE A 364 18.09 -46.31 12.59
N SER A 365 18.17 -45.89 11.33
CA SER A 365 17.44 -46.54 10.23
C SER A 365 17.88 -47.99 10.04
N TYR A 366 19.18 -48.26 10.17
CA TYR A 366 19.74 -49.61 10.16
C TYR A 366 19.25 -50.44 11.36
N SER A 367 19.21 -49.86 12.55
CA SER A 367 18.82 -50.55 13.79
C SER A 367 17.32 -50.86 13.87
N LEU A 368 16.48 -50.08 13.18
CA LEU A 368 15.03 -50.28 13.14
C LEU A 368 14.58 -51.37 12.15
N ASP A 369 15.52 -52.10 11.52
CA ASP A 369 15.28 -53.18 10.55
C ASP A 369 14.19 -52.81 9.53
N LEU A 370 14.28 -51.59 9.00
CA LEU A 370 13.43 -51.12 7.90
C LEU A 370 13.85 -51.86 6.63
N LYS A 371 13.43 -53.12 6.50
CA LYS A 371 13.80 -54.09 5.44
C LYS A 371 13.63 -53.58 4.00
N SER A 372 12.99 -52.44 3.79
CA SER A 372 12.75 -51.87 2.46
C SER A 372 13.76 -50.80 2.04
N CYS A 373 14.72 -50.41 2.87
CA CYS A 373 15.69 -49.36 2.51
C CYS A 373 17.13 -49.75 2.78
N ASP A 374 17.95 -49.61 1.74
CA ASP A 374 19.39 -49.69 1.88
C ASP A 374 19.88 -48.51 2.74
N SER A 375 20.76 -48.80 3.69
CA SER A 375 21.48 -47.80 4.47
C SER A 375 22.13 -46.70 3.60
N VAL A 376 22.54 -47.08 2.38
CA VAL A 376 23.10 -46.15 1.39
C VAL A 376 22.06 -45.15 0.91
N ASP A 377 20.81 -45.59 0.65
CA ASP A 377 19.73 -44.71 0.19
C ASP A 377 19.33 -43.68 1.25
N VAL A 378 19.38 -44.06 2.53
CA VAL A 378 19.11 -43.14 3.66
C VAL A 378 20.22 -42.09 3.78
N GLY A 379 21.48 -42.49 3.66
CA GLY A 379 22.61 -41.56 3.63
C GLY A 379 22.53 -40.58 2.46
N ILE A 380 22.26 -41.08 1.25
CA ILE A 380 22.08 -40.26 0.05
C ILE A 380 20.89 -39.30 0.25
N ALA A 381 19.76 -39.75 0.76
CA ALA A 381 18.61 -38.89 1.03
C ALA A 381 18.93 -37.79 2.06
N GLY A 382 19.71 -38.12 3.10
CA GLY A 382 20.18 -37.16 4.11
C GLY A 382 21.08 -36.07 3.51
N PHE A 383 22.10 -36.45 2.75
CA PHE A 383 22.96 -35.49 2.06
C PHE A 383 22.21 -34.69 1.00
N SER A 384 21.31 -35.33 0.26
CA SER A 384 20.52 -34.67 -0.78
C SER A 384 19.63 -33.57 -0.18
N VAL A 385 19.07 -33.79 1.00
CA VAL A 385 18.24 -32.80 1.68
C VAL A 385 19.06 -31.65 2.26
N LEU A 386 20.26 -31.93 2.76
CA LEU A 386 21.19 -30.87 3.18
C LEU A 386 21.67 -30.01 2.01
N LEU A 387 21.88 -30.61 0.84
CA LEU A 387 22.32 -29.93 -0.37
C LEU A 387 21.15 -29.36 -1.20
N GLU A 388 19.91 -29.50 -0.72
CA GLU A 388 18.68 -29.17 -1.44
C GLU A 388 18.50 -29.85 -2.82
N ILE A 389 19.23 -30.95 -3.06
CA ILE A 389 19.13 -31.74 -4.28
C ILE A 389 17.90 -32.63 -4.19
N SER A 390 16.99 -32.51 -5.15
CA SER A 390 15.85 -33.43 -5.25
C SER A 390 16.33 -34.80 -5.73
N VAL A 391 16.31 -35.81 -4.85
CA VAL A 391 16.49 -37.22 -5.24
C VAL A 391 15.16 -37.96 -5.06
N PRO A 392 14.26 -37.85 -6.06
CA PRO A 392 12.88 -38.34 -5.94
C PRO A 392 12.77 -39.85 -5.79
N LEU A 393 13.77 -40.63 -6.24
CA LEU A 393 13.76 -42.09 -6.12
C LEU A 393 14.04 -42.56 -4.68
N ALA A 394 15.12 -42.06 -4.05
CA ALA A 394 15.51 -42.44 -2.70
C ALA A 394 14.50 -41.95 -1.65
N THR A 395 14.01 -40.72 -1.79
CA THR A 395 13.00 -40.16 -0.87
C THR A 395 11.65 -40.87 -0.94
N LYS A 396 11.24 -41.35 -2.12
CA LYS A 396 9.97 -42.09 -2.28
C LYS A 396 10.04 -43.51 -1.72
N ARG A 397 11.22 -44.16 -1.73
CA ARG A 397 11.42 -45.49 -1.13
C ARG A 397 11.63 -45.42 0.39
N CYS A 398 12.35 -44.42 0.88
CA CYS A 398 12.88 -44.46 2.26
C CYS A 398 12.25 -43.54 3.28
N VAL A 399 11.33 -42.67 2.88
CA VAL A 399 10.59 -41.85 3.84
C VAL A 399 9.16 -42.37 3.94
N PRO A 400 8.81 -43.15 4.98
CA PRO A 400 7.43 -43.53 5.24
C PRO A 400 6.56 -42.27 5.30
N GLY A 401 5.36 -42.31 4.74
CA GLY A 401 4.49 -41.14 4.64
C GLY A 401 4.24 -40.40 5.97
N LYS A 402 4.37 -41.11 7.10
CA LYS A 402 4.24 -40.56 8.46
C LYS A 402 5.45 -39.71 8.93
N VAL A 403 6.66 -39.98 8.42
CA VAL A 403 7.90 -39.26 8.80
C VAL A 403 8.18 -38.09 7.83
N LYS A 404 7.52 -38.07 6.67
CA LYS A 404 7.60 -36.99 5.67
C LYS A 404 7.35 -35.62 6.31
N CYS A 405 6.42 -35.50 7.25
CA CYS A 405 6.14 -34.24 7.92
C CYS A 405 7.30 -33.75 8.79
N LEU A 406 7.94 -34.63 9.58
CA LEU A 406 9.12 -34.29 10.39
C LEU A 406 10.31 -33.91 9.51
N PHE A 407 10.46 -34.60 8.38
CA PHE A 407 11.51 -34.33 7.40
C PHE A 407 11.34 -32.97 6.71
N TRP A 408 10.11 -32.59 6.38
CA TRP A 408 9.78 -31.25 5.86
C TRP A 408 9.85 -30.17 6.96
N LEU A 409 9.52 -30.53 8.21
CA LEU A 409 9.65 -29.62 9.36
C LEU A 409 11.13 -29.27 9.59
N TRP A 410 12.03 -30.26 9.57
CA TRP A 410 13.48 -30.06 9.63
C TRP A 410 13.95 -29.10 8.55
N ARG A 411 13.59 -29.36 7.28
CA ARG A 411 13.90 -28.48 6.13
C ARG A 411 13.48 -27.03 6.39
N SER A 412 12.32 -26.82 7.02
CA SER A 412 11.79 -25.49 7.30
C SER A 412 12.42 -24.78 8.51
N LEU A 413 12.95 -25.54 9.47
CA LEU A 413 13.48 -25.03 10.74
C LEU A 413 14.97 -24.64 10.66
N THR A 414 15.78 -25.35 9.88
CA THR A 414 17.24 -25.14 9.87
C THR A 414 17.72 -23.95 9.04
N TRP A 415 16.92 -23.42 8.13
CA TRP A 415 17.35 -22.34 7.22
C TRP A 415 16.77 -20.96 7.54
N ARG A 416 15.76 -20.88 8.41
CA ARG A 416 15.03 -19.61 8.66
C ARG A 416 15.68 -18.70 9.69
N HIS A 417 16.76 -19.11 10.36
CA HIS A 417 17.30 -18.41 11.53
C HIS A 417 18.76 -17.94 11.45
N VAL A 418 19.40 -17.94 10.27
CA VAL A 418 20.85 -17.60 10.16
C VAL A 418 21.15 -16.13 9.80
N TYR A 419 20.17 -15.22 9.86
CA TYR A 419 20.45 -13.78 9.66
C TYR A 419 20.07 -12.92 10.86
N GLU A 420 20.73 -13.14 12.00
CA GLU A 420 20.81 -12.13 13.06
C GLU A 420 21.90 -11.10 12.74
N LEU A 421 21.56 -10.12 11.89
CA LEU A 421 22.41 -8.95 11.60
C LEU A 421 22.54 -7.98 12.79
N GLY A 422 21.80 -8.22 13.89
CA GLY A 422 21.66 -7.30 15.04
C GLY A 422 22.93 -7.14 15.87
N ASP A 423 23.63 -8.24 16.18
CA ASP A 423 24.81 -8.22 17.05
C ASP A 423 26.10 -7.78 16.32
N GLU A 424 26.04 -7.74 15.00
CA GLU A 424 27.19 -7.54 14.13
C GLU A 424 27.62 -6.06 13.98
N ARG A 425 26.88 -5.08 14.51
CA ARG A 425 27.19 -3.63 14.41
C ARG A 425 27.30 -3.08 12.97
N PHE A 426 26.45 -3.54 12.04
CA PHE A 426 26.41 -3.03 10.67
C PHE A 426 26.07 -1.53 10.59
N LYS A 427 26.67 -0.84 9.62
CA LYS A 427 26.30 0.52 9.21
C LYS A 427 25.50 0.43 7.90
N ILE A 428 24.20 0.74 7.98
CA ILE A 428 23.33 0.75 6.80
C ILE A 428 23.29 2.16 6.22
N PHE A 429 23.49 2.27 4.91
CA PHE A 429 23.41 3.51 4.15
C PHE A 429 22.14 3.53 3.31
N LEU A 430 21.37 4.63 3.42
CA LEU A 430 20.04 4.78 2.82
C LEU A 430 20.05 5.91 1.79
N PRO A 431 19.38 5.79 0.62
CA PRO A 431 19.16 6.91 -0.28
C PRO A 431 18.28 7.99 0.36
N LEU A 432 18.67 9.25 0.18
CA LEU A 432 17.86 10.43 0.52
C LEU A 432 16.95 10.77 -0.67
N SER A 433 15.77 11.32 -0.37
CA SER A 433 14.90 11.88 -1.41
C SER A 433 15.62 13.05 -2.09
N PRO A 434 15.88 13.01 -3.40
CA PRO A 434 16.70 14.02 -4.08
C PRO A 434 15.97 15.36 -4.28
N ASP A 435 14.65 15.42 -4.05
CA ASP A 435 13.79 16.53 -4.48
C ASP A 435 13.31 17.44 -3.32
N ASP A 436 13.71 17.17 -2.07
CA ASP A 436 13.31 18.01 -0.93
C ASP A 436 14.38 19.10 -0.65
N VAL A 437 14.02 20.34 -0.99
CA VAL A 437 14.89 21.52 -0.84
C VAL A 437 15.28 21.80 0.62
N GLN A 438 14.41 21.49 1.60
CA GLN A 438 14.78 21.66 3.01
C GLN A 438 15.84 20.64 3.43
N LEU A 439 15.72 19.45 2.87
CA LEU A 439 16.67 18.36 3.01
C LEU A 439 18.00 18.69 2.34
N GLU A 440 17.97 19.32 1.17
CA GLU A 440 19.14 19.86 0.47
C GLU A 440 19.81 20.97 1.29
N ASP A 441 19.04 21.90 1.86
CA ASP A 441 19.55 22.97 2.73
C ASP A 441 20.15 22.41 4.03
N PHE A 442 19.48 21.46 4.68
CA PHE A 442 20.03 20.74 5.84
C PHE A 442 21.31 20.02 5.47
N TYR A 443 21.37 19.44 4.28
CA TYR A 443 22.54 18.77 3.73
C TYR A 443 23.70 19.74 3.45
N LEU A 444 23.44 20.87 2.79
CA LEU A 444 24.45 21.90 2.48
C LEU A 444 25.03 22.52 3.76
N ASN A 445 24.20 22.69 4.79
CA ASN A 445 24.58 23.28 6.07
C ASN A 445 25.13 22.27 7.09
N GLY A 446 25.21 20.97 6.76
CA GLY A 446 25.67 19.93 7.67
C GLY A 446 24.77 19.74 8.90
N THR A 447 23.49 20.10 8.78
CA THR A 447 22.51 20.03 9.86
C THR A 447 22.20 18.57 10.17
N LYS A 448 22.29 18.17 11.44
CA LYS A 448 22.02 16.80 11.87
C LYS A 448 20.53 16.48 11.65
N ILE A 449 20.25 15.55 10.74
CA ILE A 449 18.90 15.00 10.56
C ILE A 449 18.62 14.06 11.73
N THR A 450 17.74 14.46 12.63
CA THR A 450 17.39 13.68 13.83
C THR A 450 16.18 12.77 13.62
N ASN A 451 15.51 12.85 12.47
CA ASN A 451 14.28 12.13 12.20
C ASN A 451 14.46 11.17 11.03
N LEU A 452 14.12 9.89 11.25
CA LEU A 452 14.16 8.89 10.19
C LEU A 452 13.16 9.24 9.07
N LEU A 453 12.03 9.92 9.35
CA LEU A 453 10.94 10.23 8.40
C LEU A 453 11.37 10.94 7.10
N VAL A 454 12.60 11.40 7.06
CA VAL A 454 13.25 12.12 5.98
C VAL A 454 13.75 11.19 4.85
N PHE A 455 13.87 9.88 5.10
CA PHE A 455 14.18 8.88 4.05
C PHE A 455 12.90 8.35 3.40
N ASP A 456 12.92 8.09 2.09
CA ASP A 456 11.75 7.64 1.31
C ASP A 456 11.11 6.33 1.83
N PHE A 457 11.88 5.50 2.52
CA PHE A 457 11.46 4.21 3.08
C PHE A 457 11.60 4.16 4.62
N SER A 458 11.72 5.33 5.24
CA SER A 458 11.83 5.47 6.70
C SER A 458 10.68 4.85 7.47
N MET A 459 9.46 5.05 6.97
CA MET A 459 8.25 4.44 7.52
C MET A 459 8.32 2.91 7.47
N ASP A 460 8.98 2.35 6.45
CA ASP A 460 9.19 0.90 6.32
C ASP A 460 10.25 0.42 7.31
N MET A 461 11.36 1.16 7.46
CA MET A 461 12.42 0.86 8.43
C MET A 461 11.96 0.98 9.88
N GLN A 462 11.13 1.96 10.26
CA GLN A 462 10.58 2.06 11.62
C GLN A 462 9.69 0.86 11.98
N LYS A 463 8.99 0.30 11.00
CA LYS A 463 8.12 -0.86 11.19
C LYS A 463 8.90 -2.16 11.26
N ILE A 464 9.95 -2.29 10.46
CA ILE A 464 10.86 -3.44 10.46
C ILE A 464 11.72 -3.45 11.73
N ALA A 465 12.20 -2.29 12.19
CA ALA A 465 13.11 -2.18 13.33
C ALA A 465 12.41 -2.15 14.71
N GLY A 466 11.09 -2.27 14.77
CA GLY A 466 10.34 -2.36 16.03
C GLY A 466 10.57 -1.19 17.00
N HIS A 467 9.94 -0.04 16.75
CA HIS A 467 9.79 1.14 17.64
C HIS A 467 11.02 1.78 18.35
N VAL A 468 12.18 1.13 18.46
CA VAL A 468 13.35 1.67 19.17
C VAL A 468 14.49 1.84 18.19
N VAL A 469 14.48 2.97 17.48
CA VAL A 469 15.63 3.42 16.69
C VAL A 469 16.14 4.73 17.28
N ALA A 470 16.77 4.63 18.47
CA ALA A 470 17.22 5.79 19.24
C ALA A 470 18.60 6.33 18.83
N ASP A 471 19.40 5.59 18.04
CA ASP A 471 20.76 6.01 17.67
C ASP A 471 20.97 6.13 16.15
N LEU A 472 20.58 7.29 15.62
CA LEU A 472 20.58 7.61 14.19
C LEU A 472 21.63 8.65 13.77
N GLN A 473 22.73 8.75 14.51
CA GLN A 473 23.86 9.65 14.20
C GLN A 473 24.66 9.30 12.92
N ARG A 474 24.19 8.38 12.05
CA ARG A 474 25.03 7.69 11.06
C ARG A 474 24.70 7.88 9.58
N LEU A 475 23.76 8.75 9.19
CA LEU A 475 23.35 8.90 7.79
C LEU A 475 23.41 10.36 7.30
N LEU A 476 24.49 10.74 6.61
CA LEU A 476 24.70 12.09 6.09
C LEU A 476 25.43 12.09 4.72
N GLY A 477 24.69 12.21 3.58
CA GLY A 477 24.98 13.24 2.54
C GLY A 477 25.26 12.87 1.05
N TYR A 478 24.43 13.21 0.07
CA TYR A 478 24.57 12.63 -1.30
C TYR A 478 25.47 13.30 -2.37
N LYS A 479 26.33 14.29 -2.05
CA LYS A 479 27.41 14.73 -2.99
C LYS A 479 28.80 14.68 -2.34
N ARG A 480 28.92 15.09 -1.09
CA ARG A 480 30.10 14.92 -0.24
C ARG A 480 30.17 13.53 0.37
N PHE A 481 29.05 12.87 0.63
CA PHE A 481 29.01 11.46 1.00
C PHE A 481 28.77 10.54 -0.16
N ALA A 482 28.33 10.92 -1.36
CA ALA A 482 28.62 10.04 -2.51
C ALA A 482 30.14 9.85 -2.65
N LYS A 483 30.91 10.94 -2.55
CA LYS A 483 32.38 10.92 -2.53
C LYS A 483 32.96 10.26 -1.26
N ALA A 484 32.49 10.61 -0.06
CA ALA A 484 33.00 10.03 1.19
C ALA A 484 32.48 8.61 1.49
N LEU A 485 31.32 8.21 0.98
CA LEU A 485 30.82 6.83 0.96
C LEU A 485 31.60 6.04 -0.07
N LEU A 486 31.93 6.60 -1.25
CA LEU A 486 32.93 5.99 -2.13
C LEU A 486 34.23 5.84 -1.34
N ASP A 487 34.82 6.90 -0.80
CA ASP A 487 36.09 6.82 -0.06
C ASP A 487 36.04 5.86 1.15
N LYS A 488 34.86 5.66 1.77
CA LYS A 488 34.68 4.78 2.93
C LYS A 488 34.34 3.33 2.56
N LEU A 489 33.44 3.10 1.59
CA LEU A 489 33.16 1.78 1.00
C LEU A 489 34.39 1.27 0.23
N MET A 490 35.06 2.15 -0.51
CA MET A 490 36.27 1.85 -1.29
C MET A 490 37.51 1.75 -0.41
N GLY A 491 37.63 2.56 0.64
CA GLY A 491 38.86 2.70 1.42
C GLY A 491 39.06 1.61 2.47
N LYS A 492 38.00 1.23 3.20
CA LYS A 492 38.02 0.08 4.12
C LYS A 492 36.68 -0.62 4.07
N CYS A 493 36.71 -1.85 3.60
CA CYS A 493 35.54 -2.70 3.56
C CYS A 493 35.15 -3.18 4.97
N ASP A 494 34.56 -2.28 5.75
CA ASP A 494 33.99 -2.57 7.07
C ASP A 494 32.57 -3.17 6.93
N LYS A 495 31.98 -3.59 8.06
CA LYS A 495 30.57 -4.04 8.21
C LYS A 495 29.58 -2.95 7.79
N SER A 496 29.42 -2.76 6.49
CA SER A 496 28.59 -1.74 5.90
C SER A 496 27.85 -2.27 4.68
N ALA A 497 26.61 -1.82 4.54
CA ALA A 497 25.74 -2.19 3.43
C ALA A 497 25.05 -0.94 2.88
N TYR A 498 25.03 -0.80 1.56
CA TYR A 498 24.25 0.18 0.84
C TYR A 498 22.94 -0.46 0.41
N LEU A 499 21.80 0.03 0.90
CA LEU A 499 20.48 -0.51 0.60
C LEU A 499 19.77 0.39 -0.40
N ASP A 500 19.25 -0.18 -1.48
CA ASP A 500 18.50 0.54 -2.51
C ASP A 500 17.58 -0.43 -3.28
N ASP A 501 16.81 0.07 -4.24
CA ASP A 501 16.00 -0.76 -5.12
C ASP A 501 16.87 -1.78 -5.86
N LYS A 502 16.36 -3.01 -6.04
CA LYS A 502 17.09 -4.10 -6.72
C LYS A 502 17.63 -3.68 -8.09
N GLU A 503 16.87 -2.88 -8.85
CA GLU A 503 17.31 -2.35 -10.14
C GLU A 503 18.45 -1.33 -10.02
N ASN A 504 18.40 -0.45 -9.01
CA ASN A 504 19.46 0.54 -8.76
C ASN A 504 20.75 -0.15 -8.29
N ILE A 505 20.61 -1.17 -7.44
CA ILE A 505 21.72 -1.99 -6.95
C ILE A 505 22.44 -2.67 -8.11
N LYS A 506 21.70 -3.33 -9.00
CA LYS A 506 22.24 -3.94 -10.23
C LYS A 506 22.93 -2.93 -11.14
N ALA A 507 22.37 -1.72 -11.26
CA ALA A 507 22.93 -0.66 -12.09
C ALA A 507 24.20 -0.02 -11.50
N ILE A 508 24.31 0.07 -10.17
CA ILE A 508 25.45 0.67 -9.45
C ILE A 508 26.61 -0.34 -9.30
N LEU A 509 26.32 -1.63 -9.21
CA LEU A 509 27.30 -2.68 -8.94
C LEU A 509 28.52 -2.66 -9.88
N PRO A 510 28.39 -2.55 -11.22
CA PRO A 510 29.55 -2.48 -12.12
C PRO A 510 30.46 -1.28 -11.84
N TYR A 511 29.89 -0.14 -11.47
CA TYR A 511 30.63 1.07 -11.14
C TYR A 511 31.40 0.92 -9.83
N LEU A 512 30.78 0.39 -8.78
CA LEU A 512 31.49 0.17 -7.51
C LEU A 512 32.60 -0.86 -7.63
N ASN A 513 32.45 -1.87 -8.50
CA ASN A 513 33.48 -2.88 -8.75
C ASN A 513 34.62 -2.39 -9.66
N ASP A 514 34.44 -1.26 -10.35
CA ASP A 514 35.47 -0.58 -11.15
C ASP A 514 36.33 0.36 -10.29
N ASN A 515 37.02 -0.23 -9.31
CA ASN A 515 37.86 0.52 -8.39
C ASN A 515 39.31 0.04 -8.36
N VAL A 516 40.21 0.99 -8.13
CA VAL A 516 41.66 0.80 -8.05
C VAL A 516 42.10 -0.08 -6.87
N ASN A 517 41.29 -0.15 -5.82
CA ASN A 517 41.61 -0.91 -4.60
C ASN A 517 41.35 -2.41 -4.75
N GLY A 518 40.72 -2.85 -5.84
CA GLY A 518 40.37 -4.25 -6.04
C GLY A 518 39.21 -4.73 -5.16
N THR A 519 38.54 -3.84 -4.42
CA THR A 519 37.39 -4.20 -3.58
C THR A 519 36.28 -4.77 -4.45
N VAL A 520 35.70 -5.89 -4.02
CA VAL A 520 34.55 -6.51 -4.68
C VAL A 520 33.34 -6.26 -3.79
N PHE A 521 32.32 -5.66 -4.36
CA PHE A 521 30.98 -5.56 -3.80
C PHE A 521 30.16 -6.70 -4.37
N MET A 522 29.35 -7.33 -3.54
CA MET A 522 28.34 -8.29 -3.95
C MET A 522 26.94 -7.72 -3.68
N GLU A 523 26.03 -8.04 -4.59
CA GLU A 523 24.60 -7.88 -4.37
C GLU A 523 24.14 -8.95 -3.38
N GLY A 524 23.70 -8.51 -2.20
CA GLY A 524 22.94 -9.30 -1.26
C GLY A 524 21.43 -9.02 -1.42
N GLY A 525 20.60 -9.95 -0.95
CA GLY A 525 19.15 -9.90 -1.18
C GLY A 525 18.75 -10.43 -2.57
N ALA A 526 19.47 -11.45 -3.07
CA ALA A 526 19.11 -12.14 -4.30
C ALA A 526 17.72 -12.79 -4.21
N ASP A 527 17.36 -13.26 -3.02
CA ASP A 527 16.03 -13.76 -2.70
C ASP A 527 14.99 -12.71 -3.03
N GLU A 528 14.01 -13.08 -3.86
CA GLU A 528 12.94 -12.17 -4.28
C GLU A 528 12.12 -11.61 -3.11
N ASP A 529 12.19 -12.28 -1.95
CA ASP A 529 11.48 -11.94 -0.73
C ASP A 529 12.31 -11.13 0.29
N PHE A 530 13.60 -10.89 0.03
CA PHE A 530 14.43 -10.12 0.95
C PHE A 530 14.03 -8.64 0.88
N LEU A 531 13.43 -8.14 1.97
CA LEU A 531 12.92 -6.76 2.10
C LEU A 531 11.97 -6.36 0.96
N VAL A 532 10.82 -7.02 0.88
CA VAL A 532 9.76 -6.63 -0.06
C VAL A 532 8.84 -5.59 0.57
N THR A 533 8.70 -4.44 -0.08
CA THR A 533 7.64 -3.47 0.26
C THR A 533 6.50 -3.57 -0.76
N ARG A 534 5.29 -3.24 -0.32
CA ARG A 534 4.14 -3.09 -1.22
C ARG A 534 4.15 -1.68 -1.77
N GLN A 535 4.05 -1.57 -3.09
CA GLN A 535 3.81 -0.31 -3.76
C GLN A 535 2.32 -0.10 -3.90
N GLU A 536 1.84 1.01 -3.38
CA GLU A 536 0.42 1.29 -3.38
C GLU A 536 0.12 2.75 -3.69
N ILE A 537 -0.96 3.01 -4.41
CA ILE A 537 -1.47 4.36 -4.57
C ILE A 537 -2.48 4.64 -3.46
N ARG A 538 -2.24 5.73 -2.73
CA ARG A 538 -3.13 6.17 -1.65
C ARG A 538 -4.00 7.34 -2.08
N ILE A 539 -5.29 7.17 -1.86
CA ILE A 539 -6.29 8.20 -2.10
C ILE A 539 -7.08 8.34 -0.81
N GLU A 540 -7.22 9.57 -0.31
CA GLU A 540 -8.12 9.81 0.82
C GLU A 540 -9.53 9.32 0.48
N PRO A 541 -10.26 8.81 1.47
CA PRO A 541 -11.61 8.30 1.25
C PRO A 541 -12.45 9.45 0.71
N THR A 542 -12.84 9.32 -0.54
CA THR A 542 -13.78 10.24 -1.14
C THR A 542 -15.13 9.57 -1.21
N PRO A 543 -16.20 10.37 -1.21
CA PRO A 543 -17.54 9.87 -1.42
C PRO A 543 -17.67 9.11 -2.74
N ARG A 544 -18.62 8.18 -2.78
CA ARG A 544 -19.19 7.47 -3.94
C ARG A 544 -18.56 7.85 -5.28
N ARG A 545 -18.01 6.84 -5.97
CA ARG A 545 -17.36 6.96 -7.28
C ARG A 545 -16.20 7.95 -7.29
N ASN A 546 -15.24 7.73 -6.38
CA ASN A 546 -13.97 8.44 -6.36
C ASN A 546 -13.36 8.56 -7.77
N PHE A 547 -13.35 9.79 -8.30
CA PHE A 547 -12.87 10.07 -9.65
C PHE A 547 -11.42 9.61 -9.83
N VAL A 548 -10.55 9.98 -8.88
CA VAL A 548 -9.12 9.63 -8.89
C VAL A 548 -8.96 8.12 -8.82
N LEU A 549 -9.69 7.43 -7.94
CA LEU A 549 -9.62 5.97 -7.80
C LEU A 549 -10.03 5.27 -9.10
N ILE A 550 -11.16 5.67 -9.68
CA ILE A 550 -11.68 5.07 -10.92
C ILE A 550 -10.66 5.26 -12.05
N ARG A 551 -10.12 6.47 -12.18
CA ARG A 551 -9.15 6.79 -13.22
C ARG A 551 -7.84 6.03 -13.04
N VAL A 552 -7.30 5.98 -11.83
CA VAL A 552 -6.08 5.20 -11.54
C VAL A 552 -6.33 3.71 -11.78
N LYS A 553 -7.46 3.14 -11.31
CA LYS A 553 -7.81 1.74 -11.59
C LYS A 553 -7.87 1.45 -13.08
N LEU A 554 -8.49 2.35 -13.87
CA LEU A 554 -8.55 2.22 -15.32
C LEU A 554 -7.15 2.26 -15.94
N LEU A 555 -6.30 3.20 -15.54
CA LEU A 555 -4.92 3.32 -16.03
C LEU A 555 -4.07 2.08 -15.67
N THR A 556 -4.22 1.55 -14.46
CA THR A 556 -3.51 0.35 -14.02
C THR A 556 -4.01 -0.89 -14.75
N ALA A 557 -5.33 -1.12 -14.79
CA ALA A 557 -5.91 -2.30 -15.42
C ALA A 557 -5.70 -2.36 -16.95
N SER A 558 -5.56 -1.20 -17.60
CA SER A 558 -5.25 -1.10 -19.03
C SER A 558 -3.75 -1.17 -19.35
N GLY A 559 -2.87 -1.19 -18.33
CA GLY A 559 -1.41 -1.14 -18.51
C GLY A 559 -0.87 0.25 -18.88
N ILE A 560 -1.73 1.26 -19.08
CA ILE A 560 -1.33 2.63 -19.41
C ILE A 560 -0.47 3.24 -18.29
N PHE A 561 -0.76 2.92 -17.02
CA PHE A 561 0.06 3.36 -15.90
C PHE A 561 1.50 2.85 -16.01
N GLY A 562 1.69 1.55 -16.28
CA GLY A 562 3.02 0.95 -16.46
C GLY A 562 3.74 1.52 -17.68
N TRP A 563 3.00 1.77 -18.77
CA TRP A 563 3.56 2.46 -19.94
C TRP A 563 4.08 3.86 -19.60
N TRP A 564 3.33 4.66 -18.83
CA TRP A 564 3.79 5.97 -18.37
C TRP A 564 5.00 5.88 -17.44
N GLU A 565 5.05 4.89 -16.55
CA GLU A 565 6.20 4.64 -15.67
C GLU A 565 7.46 4.32 -16.49
N ASP A 566 7.39 3.40 -17.44
CA ASP A 566 8.50 3.04 -18.32
C ASP A 566 8.95 4.22 -19.21
N TRP A 567 7.99 4.96 -19.77
CA TRP A 567 8.27 6.11 -20.61
C TRP A 567 8.89 7.26 -19.83
N PHE A 568 8.40 7.52 -18.61
CA PHE A 568 8.94 8.54 -17.71
C PHE A 568 10.36 8.17 -17.28
N ALA A 569 10.60 6.91 -16.91
CA ALA A 569 11.92 6.40 -16.55
C ALA A 569 12.94 6.54 -17.71
N LYS A 570 12.51 6.33 -18.96
CA LYS A 570 13.34 6.58 -20.15
C LYS A 570 13.63 8.06 -20.38
N THR A 571 12.64 8.92 -20.12
CA THR A 571 12.75 10.37 -20.36
C THR A 571 13.56 11.07 -19.26
N ARG A 572 13.48 10.58 -18.03
CA ARG A 572 14.20 11.07 -16.86
C ARG A 572 14.83 9.87 -16.13
N PRO A 573 15.90 9.29 -16.69
CA PRO A 573 16.59 8.19 -16.03
C PRO A 573 17.07 8.66 -14.67
N ARG A 574 16.91 7.79 -13.67
CA ARG A 574 17.42 8.06 -12.33
C ARG A 574 18.92 8.29 -12.41
N LYS A 575 19.36 9.42 -11.85
CA LYS A 575 20.77 9.76 -11.78
C LYS A 575 21.37 8.98 -10.61
N LEU A 576 22.03 7.88 -10.93
CA LEU A 576 22.79 7.09 -9.97
C LEU A 576 24.23 7.62 -9.87
N PHE A 577 25.05 7.10 -8.96
CA PHE A 577 26.45 7.50 -8.81
C PHE A 577 27.26 7.59 -10.12
N PRO A 578 27.14 6.65 -11.08
CA PRO A 578 27.88 6.70 -12.34
C PRO A 578 27.62 7.99 -13.14
N TYR A 579 26.40 8.53 -13.07
CA TYR A 579 26.03 9.77 -13.77
C TYR A 579 26.82 10.96 -13.22
N TYR A 580 26.97 11.05 -11.89
CA TYR A 580 27.65 12.18 -11.25
C TYR A 580 29.17 12.12 -11.36
N ASP A 581 29.74 10.93 -11.56
CA ASP A 581 31.17 10.71 -11.77
C ASP A 581 31.59 10.71 -13.26
N ASN A 582 30.63 10.95 -14.18
CA ASN A 582 30.84 10.83 -15.63
C ASN A 582 31.44 9.46 -16.03
N TRP A 583 31.04 8.39 -15.34
CA TRP A 583 31.54 7.05 -15.60
C TRP A 583 30.92 6.50 -16.88
N THR A 584 31.75 6.18 -17.87
CA THR A 584 31.30 5.75 -19.21
C THR A 584 31.42 4.25 -19.45
N LYS A 585 32.43 3.61 -18.86
CA LYS A 585 32.66 2.17 -18.94
C LYS A 585 33.65 1.71 -17.87
N PRO A 586 33.62 0.42 -17.48
CA PRO A 586 34.64 -0.15 -16.60
C PRO A 586 36.04 0.08 -17.18
N LYS A 587 36.97 0.61 -16.37
CA LYS A 587 38.38 0.78 -16.73
C LYS A 587 39.21 -0.45 -16.39
N VAL A 588 38.83 -1.18 -15.35
CA VAL A 588 39.47 -2.43 -14.95
C VAL A 588 38.96 -3.56 -15.84
N ASP A 589 39.87 -4.28 -16.50
CA ASP A 589 39.52 -5.41 -17.37
C ASP A 589 38.65 -6.42 -16.60
N ARG A 590 37.47 -6.70 -17.15
CA ARG A 590 36.44 -7.58 -16.55
C ARG A 590 36.97 -8.97 -16.18
N LEU A 591 38.05 -9.42 -16.82
CA LEU A 591 38.53 -10.80 -16.76
C LEU A 591 39.00 -11.26 -15.37
N ASP A 592 39.48 -10.37 -14.49
CA ASP A 592 40.03 -10.81 -13.20
C ASP A 592 39.00 -10.89 -12.06
N LYS A 593 37.79 -10.33 -12.24
CA LYS A 593 36.81 -10.17 -11.13
C LYS A 593 35.51 -10.96 -11.26
N LEU A 594 35.18 -11.52 -12.43
CA LEU A 594 33.85 -12.09 -12.70
C LEU A 594 33.74 -13.61 -12.56
N ASP A 595 34.82 -14.29 -12.17
CA ASP A 595 34.88 -15.73 -12.38
C ASP A 595 34.39 -16.59 -11.22
N PHE A 596 33.59 -16.05 -10.31
CA PHE A 596 32.97 -16.89 -9.27
C PHE A 596 32.00 -17.91 -9.89
N GLY A 597 31.22 -17.50 -10.89
CA GLY A 597 30.30 -18.38 -11.62
C GLY A 597 31.01 -19.46 -12.44
N GLU A 598 32.04 -19.11 -13.22
CA GLU A 598 32.75 -20.12 -14.02
C GLU A 598 33.65 -21.01 -13.15
N ARG A 599 34.25 -20.49 -12.06
CA ARG A 599 35.03 -21.31 -11.11
C ARG A 599 34.14 -22.23 -10.28
N PHE A 600 32.97 -21.77 -9.84
CA PHE A 600 31.97 -22.62 -9.19
C PHE A 600 31.43 -23.69 -10.16
N ALA A 601 31.17 -23.33 -11.42
CA ALA A 601 30.82 -24.30 -12.47
C ALA A 601 31.97 -25.30 -12.72
N THR A 602 33.22 -24.89 -12.58
CA THR A 602 34.39 -25.77 -12.70
C THR A 602 34.48 -26.72 -11.50
N ILE A 603 34.23 -26.25 -10.27
CA ILE A 603 34.15 -27.10 -9.07
C ILE A 603 33.01 -28.10 -9.18
N LEU A 604 31.82 -27.68 -9.64
CA LEU A 604 30.69 -28.58 -9.90
C LEU A 604 31.00 -29.61 -10.99
N LYS A 605 31.75 -29.25 -12.03
CA LYS A 605 32.23 -30.20 -13.04
C LYS A 605 33.17 -31.23 -12.43
N ILE A 606 34.15 -30.81 -11.62
CA ILE A 606 35.09 -31.72 -10.94
C ILE A 606 34.32 -32.66 -10.01
N TRP A 607 33.39 -32.12 -9.20
CA TRP A 607 32.54 -32.91 -8.31
C TRP A 607 31.69 -33.93 -9.08
N GLY A 608 31.06 -33.51 -10.17
CA GLY A 608 30.28 -34.39 -11.05
C GLY A 608 31.11 -35.54 -11.64
N VAL A 609 32.36 -35.26 -12.04
CA VAL A 609 33.31 -36.29 -12.52
C VAL A 609 33.67 -37.27 -11.40
N CYS A 610 33.97 -36.79 -10.20
CA CYS A 610 34.27 -37.66 -9.04
C CYS A 610 33.08 -38.55 -8.68
N CYS A 611 31.85 -38.01 -8.64
CA CYS A 611 30.63 -38.78 -8.41
C CYS A 611 30.42 -39.85 -9.50
N GLY A 612 30.68 -39.51 -10.77
CA GLY A 612 30.62 -40.45 -11.88
C GLY A 612 31.63 -41.60 -11.75
N LEU A 613 32.87 -41.30 -11.36
CA LEU A 613 33.89 -42.32 -11.11
C LEU A 613 33.54 -43.24 -9.94
N CYS A 614 33.07 -42.69 -8.82
CA CYS A 614 32.62 -43.48 -7.67
C CYS A 614 31.45 -44.41 -8.05
N GLY A 615 30.48 -43.90 -8.83
CA GLY A 615 29.37 -44.70 -9.35
C GLY A 615 29.84 -45.83 -10.26
N ALA A 616 30.79 -45.55 -11.17
CA ALA A 616 31.34 -46.56 -12.06
C ALA A 616 32.11 -47.66 -11.30
N VAL A 617 32.92 -47.29 -10.30
CA VAL A 617 33.60 -48.24 -9.42
C VAL A 617 32.60 -49.08 -8.64
N GLY A 618 31.55 -48.48 -8.09
CA GLY A 618 30.48 -49.22 -7.40
C GLY A 618 29.77 -50.22 -8.32
N ILE A 619 29.48 -49.84 -9.58
CA ILE A 619 28.92 -50.76 -10.57
C ILE A 619 29.92 -51.88 -10.90
N MET A 620 31.21 -51.57 -11.02
CA MET A 620 32.27 -52.58 -11.25
C MET A 620 32.39 -53.56 -10.07
N GLU A 621 32.33 -53.09 -8.82
CA GLU A 621 32.36 -53.94 -7.64
C GLU A 621 31.11 -54.81 -7.48
N LEU A 622 29.95 -54.29 -7.91
CA LEU A 622 28.68 -55.03 -7.96
C LEU A 622 28.64 -56.06 -9.10
N SER A 623 29.30 -55.76 -10.22
CA SER A 623 29.37 -56.66 -11.39
C SER A 623 30.52 -57.66 -11.32
N SER A 624 31.49 -57.46 -10.42
CA SER A 624 32.49 -58.47 -10.07
C SER A 624 31.78 -59.70 -9.48
N ALA A 625 31.79 -60.78 -10.27
CA ALA A 625 30.92 -61.95 -10.15
C ALA A 625 30.99 -62.68 -8.80
N ASP A 626 32.04 -62.45 -8.00
CA ASP A 626 32.23 -63.08 -6.70
C ASP A 626 31.32 -62.47 -5.61
N ASN A 627 31.01 -61.17 -5.69
CA ASN A 627 30.06 -60.54 -4.77
C ASN A 627 28.61 -60.86 -5.14
N PHE A 628 28.29 -60.91 -6.44
CA PHE A 628 26.93 -61.21 -6.89
C PHE A 628 26.45 -62.60 -6.43
N LYS A 629 27.31 -63.63 -6.47
CA LYS A 629 27.01 -64.97 -5.92
C LYS A 629 26.83 -64.96 -4.40
N LYS A 630 27.60 -64.15 -3.68
CA LYS A 630 27.53 -64.04 -2.21
C LYS A 630 26.25 -63.35 -1.73
N TYR A 631 25.77 -62.35 -2.46
CA TYR A 631 24.52 -61.64 -2.17
C TYR A 631 23.27 -62.40 -2.64
N THR A 632 23.27 -62.99 -3.84
CA THR A 632 22.16 -63.83 -4.32
C THR A 632 22.01 -65.11 -3.50
N GLY A 633 23.11 -65.70 -3.02
CA GLY A 633 23.07 -66.87 -2.13
C GLY A 633 22.46 -66.58 -0.73
N LYS A 634 22.55 -65.34 -0.25
CA LYS A 634 21.88 -64.90 0.99
C LYS A 634 20.42 -64.53 0.77
N LEU A 635 20.08 -63.93 -0.39
CA LEU A 635 18.70 -63.54 -0.70
C LEU A 635 17.78 -64.74 -1.01
N LEU A 636 18.34 -65.88 -1.44
CA LEU A 636 17.58 -67.11 -1.70
C LEU A 636 17.44 -68.03 -0.46
N ARG A 637 18.02 -67.65 0.69
CA ARG A 637 17.95 -68.43 1.94
C ARG A 637 17.24 -67.72 3.10
N GLY A 638 16.80 -66.48 2.92
CA GLY A 638 15.86 -65.80 3.82
C GLY A 638 14.54 -65.63 3.12
#